data_AF-A0A2H5UYJ0-F1
#
_entry.id   AF-A0A2H5UYJ0-F1
#
_cell.length_a   1.000
_cell.length_b   1.000
_cell.length_c   1.000
_cell.angle_alpha   90.00
_cell.angle_beta   90.00
_cell.angle_gamma   90.00
#
_symmetry.space_group_name_H-M   'P 1'
#
loop_
_entity.id
_entity.type
_entity.pdbx_description
1 polymer ?
#
loop_
_entity_poly.entity_id
_entity_poly.type
_entity_poly.pdbx_seq_one_letter_code
_entity_poly.pdbx_strand_id
1 'polypeptide(L)'
;MRPLIGFAVGIVGVVIILAPVALYIMTGYGSPVQRILDMQLVPGMPFGLILSSAGAAVSAVGVVLFIKAMRTVGSTPPLAEYTRPSRPMRPSPKRDLEEIEAEIEKILDDGKGEGPRVEVRMPQTPQRSAQSVTAEKAPPREKQPSTHVKTPSVKVISRGFDLVCRSCGAINPLDSKVCKECGGKIYEPNPRLPACPVCGAPLEGEQRVGERVVCTVCFSELLISR
;
A
#
# COMPACT_ATOMS: atom_id res chain seq x y z
N MET A 1 12.17 10.40 20.96
CA MET A 1 13.60 10.31 20.54
C MET A 1 13.71 10.86 19.13
N ARG A 2 14.74 11.65 18.81
CA ARG A 2 14.91 12.19 17.44
C ARG A 2 15.37 11.05 16.49
N PRO A 3 14.74 10.85 15.33
CA PRO A 3 15.11 9.76 14.39
C PRO A 3 16.55 9.89 13.89
N LEU A 4 17.07 11.13 13.82
CA LEU A 4 18.46 11.45 13.55
C LEU A 4 19.47 10.73 14.45
N ILE A 5 19.13 10.46 15.71
CA ILE A 5 20.04 9.81 16.67
C ILE A 5 20.21 8.33 16.29
N GLY A 6 19.12 7.62 16.00
CA GLY A 6 19.21 6.21 15.57
C GLY A 6 19.95 6.06 14.25
N PHE A 7 19.72 6.98 13.31
CA PHE A 7 20.43 7.02 12.03
C PHE A 7 21.94 7.27 12.21
N ALA A 8 22.32 8.27 13.02
CA ALA A 8 23.73 8.57 13.30
C ALA A 8 24.45 7.40 13.97
N VAL A 9 23.83 6.77 14.98
CA VAL A 9 24.40 5.58 15.65
C VAL A 9 24.54 4.41 14.68
N GLY A 10 23.56 4.22 13.78
CA GLY A 10 23.63 3.22 12.72
C GLY A 10 24.81 3.43 11.77
N ILE A 11 25.02 4.67 11.31
CA ILE A 11 26.16 5.04 10.45
C ILE A 11 27.48 4.77 11.17
N VAL A 12 27.61 5.18 12.44
CA VAL A 12 28.83 4.95 13.23
C VAL A 12 29.13 3.45 13.31
N GLY A 13 28.12 2.61 13.55
CA GLY A 13 28.29 1.16 13.54
C GLY A 13 28.79 0.62 12.20
N VAL A 14 28.24 1.10 11.08
CA VAL A 14 28.67 0.71 9.73
C VAL A 14 30.10 1.16 9.44
N VAL A 15 30.48 2.37 9.84
CA VAL A 15 31.86 2.87 9.69
C VAL A 15 32.84 2.01 10.48
N ILE A 16 32.49 1.58 11.70
CA ILE A 16 33.35 0.69 12.51
C ILE A 16 33.58 -0.66 11.80
N ILE A 17 32.60 -1.19 11.09
CA ILE A 17 32.73 -2.45 10.32
C ILE A 17 33.54 -2.23 9.04
N LEU A 18 33.24 -1.17 8.28
CA LEU A 18 33.80 -0.98 6.95
C LEU A 18 35.19 -0.33 6.96
N ALA A 19 35.51 0.51 7.95
CA ALA A 19 36.81 1.18 8.04
C ALA A 19 38.01 0.20 8.06
N PRO A 20 38.05 -0.85 8.89
CA PRO A 20 39.15 -1.81 8.87
C PRO A 20 39.26 -2.58 7.55
N VAL A 21 38.13 -2.92 6.93
CA VAL A 21 38.09 -3.60 5.62
C VAL A 21 38.58 -2.68 4.51
N ALA A 22 38.15 -1.43 4.51
CA ALA A 22 38.59 -0.42 3.55
C ALA A 22 40.10 -0.13 3.71
N LEU A 23 40.59 0.00 4.95
CA LEU A 23 42.01 0.17 5.23
C LEU A 23 42.84 -1.04 4.79
N TYR A 24 42.32 -2.25 4.98
CA TYR A 24 42.97 -3.46 4.49
C TYR A 24 43.13 -3.45 2.97
N ILE A 25 42.06 -3.12 2.24
CA ILE A 25 42.08 -3.04 0.77
C ILE A 25 43.03 -1.92 0.29
N MET A 26 43.06 -0.77 0.98
CA MET A 26 43.91 0.36 0.60
C MET A 26 45.39 0.15 0.89
N THR A 27 45.74 -0.53 1.98
CA THR A 27 47.13 -0.65 2.44
C THR A 27 47.84 -1.91 1.93
N GLY A 28 47.08 -2.89 1.41
CA GLY A 28 47.63 -4.12 0.84
C GLY A 28 48.14 -5.13 1.86
N TYR A 29 48.55 -6.30 1.37
CA TYR A 29 49.02 -7.42 2.19
C TYR A 29 50.36 -7.10 2.87
N GLY A 30 50.47 -7.43 4.17
CA GLY A 30 51.68 -7.22 4.96
C GLY A 30 51.78 -5.83 5.61
N SER A 31 50.72 -5.03 5.54
CA SER A 31 50.65 -3.72 6.19
C SER A 31 50.59 -3.84 7.72
N PRO A 32 51.00 -2.80 8.47
CA PRO A 32 50.86 -2.78 9.94
C PRO A 32 49.41 -2.92 10.39
N VAL A 33 48.45 -2.50 9.56
CA VAL A 33 47.02 -2.62 9.85
C VAL A 33 46.56 -4.08 9.88
N GLN A 34 47.07 -4.91 8.96
CA GLN A 34 46.77 -6.34 8.95
C GLN A 34 47.30 -7.03 10.22
N ARG A 35 48.51 -6.69 10.68
CA ARG A 35 49.05 -7.24 11.94
C ARG A 35 48.19 -6.89 13.15
N ILE A 36 47.60 -5.70 13.18
CA ILE A 36 46.70 -5.28 14.26
C ILE A 36 45.37 -6.03 14.18
N LEU A 37 44.83 -6.23 12.98
CA LEU A 37 43.59 -6.98 12.76
C LEU A 37 43.73 -8.47 13.09
N ASP A 38 44.89 -9.06 12.83
CA ASP A 38 45.22 -10.46 13.13
C ASP A 38 45.68 -10.66 14.59
N MET A 39 45.86 -9.57 15.35
CA MET A 39 46.27 -9.65 16.75
C MET A 39 45.19 -10.38 17.56
N GLN A 40 45.56 -11.44 18.27
CA GLN A 40 44.62 -12.20 19.08
C GLN A 40 44.47 -11.54 20.44
N LEU A 41 43.42 -10.75 20.62
CA LEU A 41 43.08 -10.14 21.91
C LEU A 41 42.45 -11.16 22.88
N VAL A 42 41.79 -12.17 22.32
CA VAL A 42 41.22 -13.33 23.02
C VAL A 42 41.78 -14.59 22.35
N PRO A 43 42.16 -15.64 23.10
CA PRO A 43 42.68 -16.87 22.51
C PRO A 43 41.72 -17.41 21.44
N GLY A 44 42.21 -17.52 20.20
CA GLY A 44 41.45 -18.06 19.07
C GLY A 44 40.55 -17.05 18.34
N MET A 45 40.51 -15.77 18.72
CA MET A 45 39.76 -14.74 17.98
C MET A 45 40.65 -13.57 17.55
N PRO A 46 40.78 -13.30 16.24
CA PRO A 46 41.49 -12.12 15.75
C PRO A 46 40.70 -10.85 16.06
N PHE A 47 41.42 -9.76 16.30
CA PHE A 47 40.86 -8.45 16.63
C PHE A 47 39.85 -7.95 15.58
N GLY A 48 40.08 -8.23 14.30
CA GLY A 48 39.15 -7.88 13.22
C GLY A 48 37.75 -8.50 13.39
N LEU A 49 37.66 -9.73 13.91
CA LEU A 49 36.39 -10.38 14.21
C LEU A 49 35.69 -9.71 15.39
N ILE A 50 36.44 -9.35 16.43
CA ILE A 50 35.91 -8.65 17.61
C ILE A 50 35.36 -7.28 17.19
N LEU A 51 36.12 -6.51 16.42
CA LEU A 51 35.72 -5.20 15.94
C LEU A 51 34.47 -5.26 15.04
N SER A 52 34.39 -6.29 14.18
CA SER A 52 33.22 -6.53 13.34
C SER A 52 31.98 -6.90 14.16
N SER A 53 32.14 -7.76 15.18
CA SER A 53 31.03 -8.15 16.07
C SER A 53 30.52 -6.97 16.90
N ALA A 54 31.42 -6.12 17.40
CA ALA A 54 31.08 -4.91 18.13
C ALA A 54 30.38 -3.89 17.22
N GLY A 55 30.90 -3.67 16.01
CA GLY A 55 30.27 -2.80 15.01
C GLY A 55 28.87 -3.28 14.61
N ALA A 56 28.68 -4.60 14.46
CA ALA A 56 27.38 -5.20 14.16
C ALA A 56 26.37 -4.97 15.30
N ALA A 57 26.78 -5.14 16.56
CA ALA A 57 25.94 -4.85 17.72
C ALA A 57 25.52 -3.37 17.77
N VAL A 58 26.46 -2.44 17.55
CA VAL A 58 26.17 -1.00 17.52
C VAL A 58 25.23 -0.65 16.37
N SER A 59 25.43 -1.23 15.18
CA SER A 59 24.56 -1.02 14.03
C SER A 59 23.14 -1.53 14.29
N ALA A 60 23.00 -2.73 14.88
CA ALA A 60 21.71 -3.30 15.25
C ALA A 60 20.96 -2.39 16.25
N VAL A 61 21.65 -1.88 17.27
CA VAL A 61 21.07 -0.91 18.22
C VAL A 61 20.63 0.36 17.51
N GLY A 62 21.45 0.90 16.60
CA GLY A 62 21.11 2.08 15.80
C GLY A 62 19.84 1.87 14.96
N VAL A 63 19.73 0.72 14.29
CA VAL A 63 18.54 0.35 13.50
C VAL A 63 17.30 0.19 14.38
N VAL A 64 17.41 -0.45 15.53
CA VAL A 64 16.28 -0.60 16.47
C VAL A 64 15.80 0.76 16.98
N LEU A 65 16.73 1.66 17.34
CA LEU A 65 16.40 3.02 17.77
C LEU A 65 15.76 3.83 16.63
N PHE A 66 16.24 3.67 15.41
CA PHE A 66 15.69 4.31 14.22
C PHE A 66 14.25 3.84 13.94
N ILE A 67 14.00 2.53 13.93
CA ILE A 67 12.66 1.96 13.73
C ILE A 67 11.71 2.43 14.85
N LYS A 68 12.17 2.40 16.11
CA LYS A 68 11.36 2.86 17.25
C LYS A 68 11.02 4.34 17.14
N ALA A 69 11.98 5.17 16.72
CA ALA A 69 11.75 6.59 16.50
C ALA A 69 10.75 6.84 15.35
N MET A 70 10.89 6.14 14.22
CA MET A 70 9.97 6.27 13.08
C MET A 70 8.53 5.88 13.45
N ARG A 71 8.34 4.82 14.25
CA ARG A 71 7.02 4.42 14.75
C ARG A 71 6.39 5.46 15.69
N THR A 72 7.20 6.16 16.49
CA THR A 72 6.70 7.25 17.34
C THR A 72 6.34 8.52 16.57
N VAL A 73 7.01 8.80 15.44
CA VAL A 73 6.68 9.94 14.57
C VAL A 73 5.40 9.67 13.77
N GLY A 74 5.12 8.40 13.43
CA GLY A 74 3.87 7.97 12.78
C GLY A 74 2.66 7.84 13.71
N SER A 75 2.81 8.14 15.00
CA SER A 75 1.70 8.14 15.95
C SER A 75 1.09 9.55 16.00
N THR A 76 -0.04 9.71 15.30
CA THR A 76 -1.02 10.83 15.38
C THR A 76 -0.63 12.17 14.72
N PRO A 77 -1.26 12.61 13.62
CA PRO A 77 -1.91 13.92 13.68
C PRO A 77 -2.86 13.87 14.87
N PRO A 78 -3.02 14.93 15.69
CA PRO A 78 -4.07 14.90 16.70
C PRO A 78 -5.34 14.55 15.94
N LEU A 79 -5.94 13.40 16.26
CA LEU A 79 -7.35 13.23 15.98
C LEU A 79 -7.93 14.48 16.61
N ALA A 80 -8.33 15.42 15.76
CA ALA A 80 -9.17 16.52 16.17
C ALA A 80 -10.21 15.84 17.04
N GLU A 81 -10.18 16.17 18.32
CA GLU A 81 -11.11 15.69 19.30
C GLU A 81 -12.44 16.21 18.77
N TYR A 82 -13.08 15.37 17.93
CA TYR A 82 -14.38 15.65 17.40
C TYR A 82 -15.26 15.39 18.61
N THR A 83 -15.38 16.43 19.43
CA THR A 83 -16.37 16.56 20.47
C THR A 83 -17.69 16.43 19.75
N ARG A 84 -18.14 15.19 19.59
CA ARG A 84 -19.45 14.87 19.08
C ARG A 84 -20.39 15.59 20.04
N PRO A 85 -21.18 16.59 19.61
CA PRO A 85 -22.12 17.21 20.51
C PRO A 85 -22.98 16.10 21.08
N SER A 86 -22.89 15.91 22.38
CA SER A 86 -23.68 14.95 23.13
C SER A 86 -25.12 15.24 22.79
N ARG A 87 -25.71 14.42 21.91
CA ARG A 87 -27.14 14.49 21.63
C ARG A 87 -27.79 14.27 23.00
N PRO A 88 -28.62 15.19 23.51
CA PRO A 88 -29.29 14.98 24.78
C PRO A 88 -30.00 13.64 24.68
N MET A 89 -29.57 12.71 25.53
CA MET A 89 -30.15 11.39 25.63
C MET A 89 -31.56 11.61 26.15
N ARG A 90 -32.53 11.66 25.22
CA ARG A 90 -33.94 11.72 25.58
C ARG A 90 -34.19 10.45 26.39
N PRO A 91 -34.70 10.53 27.62
CA PRO A 91 -35.03 9.34 28.39
C PRO A 91 -36.01 8.54 27.55
N SER A 92 -35.59 7.33 27.14
CA SER A 92 -36.49 6.40 26.49
C SER A 92 -37.57 6.09 27.53
N PRO A 93 -38.86 6.37 27.24
CA PRO A 93 -39.91 5.82 28.08
C PRO A 93 -39.74 4.31 28.05
N LYS A 94 -39.79 3.68 29.22
CA LYS A 94 -39.89 2.23 29.33
C LYS A 94 -41.21 1.86 28.67
N ARG A 95 -41.18 1.55 27.38
CA ARG A 95 -42.30 0.93 26.70
C ARG A 95 -42.37 -0.49 27.24
N ASP A 96 -43.52 -0.82 27.80
CA ASP A 96 -43.77 -2.16 28.30
C ASP A 96 -43.69 -3.14 27.13
N LEU A 97 -43.10 -4.30 27.38
CA LEU A 97 -42.76 -5.28 26.33
C LEU A 97 -43.99 -5.70 25.50
N GLU A 98 -45.16 -5.70 26.13
CA GLU A 98 -46.46 -5.99 25.53
C GLU A 98 -46.88 -4.97 24.46
N GLU A 99 -46.50 -3.69 24.61
CA GLU A 99 -46.80 -2.65 23.61
C GLU A 99 -45.90 -2.79 22.37
N ILE A 100 -44.66 -3.25 22.56
CA ILE A 100 -43.71 -3.51 21.48
C ILE A 100 -44.13 -4.75 20.69
N GLU A 101 -44.56 -5.81 21.37
CA GLU A 101 -45.05 -7.03 20.72
C GLU A 101 -46.32 -6.75 19.89
N ALA A 102 -47.26 -5.97 20.43
CA ALA A 102 -48.48 -5.57 19.70
C ALA A 102 -48.18 -4.68 18.48
N GLU A 103 -47.18 -3.80 18.55
CA GLU A 103 -46.76 -2.95 17.42
C GLU A 103 -46.06 -3.76 16.32
N ILE A 104 -45.27 -4.78 16.67
CA ILE A 104 -44.63 -5.69 15.71
C ILE A 104 -45.66 -6.58 15.02
N GLU A 105 -46.64 -7.11 15.75
CA GLU A 105 -47.68 -7.97 15.19
C GLU A 105 -48.58 -7.18 14.20
N LYS A 106 -48.87 -5.92 14.51
CA LYS A 106 -49.59 -5.01 13.62
C LYS A 106 -48.84 -4.71 12.31
N ILE A 107 -47.52 -4.51 12.38
CA ILE A 107 -46.67 -4.29 11.19
C ILE A 107 -46.62 -5.56 10.32
N LEU A 108 -46.68 -6.74 10.93
CA LEU A 108 -46.68 -8.02 10.22
C LEU A 108 -48.02 -8.30 9.53
N ASP A 109 -49.15 -7.92 10.15
CA ASP A 109 -50.48 -8.07 9.56
C ASP A 109 -50.73 -7.06 8.42
N ASP A 110 -50.26 -5.81 8.56
CA ASP A 110 -50.31 -4.81 7.50
C ASP A 110 -49.40 -5.16 6.29
N GLY A 111 -48.47 -6.10 6.47
CA GLY A 111 -47.48 -6.53 5.46
C GLY A 111 -47.90 -7.67 4.54
N LYS A 112 -49.15 -8.17 4.62
CA LYS A 112 -49.60 -9.33 3.83
C LYS A 112 -50.02 -9.01 2.38
N GLY A 113 -49.76 -7.80 1.89
CA GLY A 113 -49.91 -7.44 0.49
C GLY A 113 -48.93 -6.33 0.10
N GLU A 114 -48.13 -6.57 -0.93
CA GLU A 114 -47.19 -5.63 -1.56
C GLU A 114 -45.85 -5.42 -0.84
N GLY A 115 -44.85 -6.22 -1.22
CA GLY A 115 -43.45 -5.92 -0.91
C GLY A 115 -43.00 -4.58 -1.52
N PRO A 116 -42.00 -3.90 -0.91
CA PRO A 116 -41.60 -2.58 -1.35
C PRO A 116 -40.96 -2.63 -2.75
N ARG A 117 -41.66 -2.11 -3.76
CA ARG A 117 -41.10 -1.77 -5.07
C ARG A 117 -40.11 -0.63 -4.88
N VAL A 118 -38.83 -0.95 -4.75
CA VAL A 118 -37.76 0.03 -4.91
C VAL A 118 -37.61 0.32 -6.40
N GLU A 119 -38.34 1.33 -6.89
CA GLU A 119 -38.18 1.86 -8.25
C GLU A 119 -36.85 2.63 -8.32
N VAL A 120 -35.81 1.94 -8.81
CA VAL A 120 -34.51 2.56 -9.09
C VAL A 120 -34.66 3.46 -10.31
N ARG A 121 -34.87 4.75 -10.05
CA ARG A 121 -34.90 5.80 -11.07
C ARG A 121 -33.49 5.98 -11.64
N MET A 122 -33.24 5.42 -12.83
CA MET A 122 -32.01 5.66 -13.59
C MET A 122 -31.96 7.15 -14.02
N PRO A 123 -30.83 7.86 -13.83
CA PRO A 123 -30.63 9.16 -14.45
C PRO A 123 -30.42 8.99 -15.97
N GLN A 124 -31.25 9.68 -16.75
CA GLN A 124 -31.18 9.74 -18.21
C GLN A 124 -29.90 10.48 -18.64
N THR A 125 -29.11 9.84 -19.51
CA THR A 125 -27.98 10.47 -20.20
C THR A 125 -28.51 11.31 -21.36
N PRO A 126 -28.13 12.59 -21.53
CA PRO A 126 -28.56 13.38 -22.68
C PRO A 126 -27.90 12.87 -23.96
N GLN A 127 -28.71 12.32 -24.86
CA GLN A 127 -28.35 12.09 -26.26
C GLN A 127 -28.26 13.44 -26.97
N ARG A 128 -27.08 13.80 -27.47
CA ARG A 128 -26.91 14.87 -28.46
C ARG A 128 -26.45 14.25 -29.77
N SER A 129 -27.40 14.08 -30.68
CA SER A 129 -27.18 13.58 -32.03
C SER A 129 -26.90 14.72 -33.00
N ALA A 130 -25.74 14.61 -33.66
CA ALA A 130 -25.50 14.70 -35.10
C ALA A 130 -25.41 16.05 -35.87
N GLN A 131 -24.47 15.99 -36.84
CA GLN A 131 -24.25 16.76 -38.09
C GLN A 131 -23.22 17.92 -38.03
N SER A 132 -22.23 18.07 -38.93
CA SER A 132 -21.83 17.33 -40.15
C SER A 132 -20.50 17.86 -40.75
N VAL A 133 -19.56 16.95 -41.07
CA VAL A 133 -18.72 16.72 -42.28
C VAL A 133 -18.10 17.88 -43.12
N THR A 134 -16.78 17.83 -43.36
CA THR A 134 -16.07 17.78 -44.68
C THR A 134 -14.55 17.52 -44.46
N ALA A 135 -14.01 16.34 -44.85
CA ALA A 135 -13.16 16.04 -46.03
C ALA A 135 -11.78 16.76 -46.02
N GLU A 136 -10.62 16.09 -46.11
CA GLU A 136 -10.14 15.41 -47.32
C GLU A 136 -8.79 14.64 -47.11
N LYS A 137 -8.65 13.52 -47.87
CA LYS A 137 -7.46 12.77 -48.34
C LYS A 137 -6.62 11.82 -47.44
N ALA A 138 -6.75 10.53 -47.76
CA ALA A 138 -5.76 9.44 -47.60
C ALA A 138 -4.87 9.36 -48.88
N PRO A 139 -3.78 8.54 -49.00
CA PRO A 139 -3.73 7.06 -48.83
C PRO A 139 -2.34 6.50 -48.36
N PRO A 140 -1.92 5.22 -48.54
CA PRO A 140 -2.56 3.90 -48.29
C PRO A 140 -1.70 2.88 -47.49
N ARG A 141 -2.38 2.05 -46.68
CA ARG A 141 -2.29 0.56 -46.57
C ARG A 141 -0.94 -0.14 -46.28
N GLU A 142 -0.87 -0.86 -45.14
CA GLU A 142 -0.42 -2.26 -45.12
C GLU A 142 -0.95 -3.06 -43.92
N LYS A 143 -1.04 -4.37 -44.10
CA LYS A 143 -1.97 -5.30 -43.44
C LYS A 143 -1.45 -5.85 -42.10
N GLN A 144 -2.40 -6.04 -41.20
CA GLN A 144 -2.47 -6.87 -39.98
C GLN A 144 -1.60 -8.16 -39.98
N PRO A 145 -1.19 -8.65 -38.79
CA PRO A 145 -2.14 -9.37 -37.92
C PRO A 145 -2.21 -8.81 -36.49
N SER A 146 -3.40 -8.32 -36.13
CA SER A 146 -3.84 -8.17 -34.76
C SER A 146 -4.09 -9.56 -34.19
N THR A 147 -3.15 -10.05 -33.39
CA THR A 147 -3.47 -11.10 -32.41
C THR A 147 -4.54 -10.54 -31.48
N HIS A 148 -5.77 -11.03 -31.65
CA HIS A 148 -6.91 -10.76 -30.80
C HIS A 148 -6.61 -11.37 -29.42
N VAL A 149 -5.87 -10.63 -28.59
CA VAL A 149 -5.71 -10.97 -27.17
C VAL A 149 -7.09 -10.75 -26.58
N LYS A 150 -7.80 -11.85 -26.28
CA LYS A 150 -9.01 -11.83 -25.48
C LYS A 150 -8.67 -11.06 -24.20
N THR A 151 -9.18 -9.85 -24.05
CA THR A 151 -9.11 -9.12 -22.79
C THR A 151 -9.84 -10.00 -21.78
N PRO A 152 -9.16 -10.58 -20.78
CA PRO A 152 -9.84 -11.41 -19.83
C PRO A 152 -10.87 -10.55 -19.10
N SER A 153 -12.11 -11.03 -18.99
CA SER A 153 -13.15 -10.29 -18.28
C SER A 153 -12.81 -10.28 -16.80
N VAL A 154 -12.39 -9.11 -16.30
CA VAL A 154 -12.05 -8.90 -14.88
C VAL A 154 -13.31 -8.50 -14.13
N LYS A 155 -13.80 -9.36 -13.24
CA LYS A 155 -14.91 -9.07 -12.33
C LYS A 155 -14.35 -8.64 -10.97
N VAL A 156 -14.85 -7.54 -10.43
CA VAL A 156 -14.45 -7.05 -9.10
C VAL A 156 -15.29 -7.74 -8.03
N ILE A 157 -14.66 -8.41 -7.06
CA ILE A 157 -15.33 -8.96 -5.87
C ILE A 157 -15.41 -7.88 -4.79
N SER A 158 -14.26 -7.30 -4.45
CA SER A 158 -14.13 -6.24 -3.44
C SER A 158 -13.33 -5.06 -4.01
N ARG A 159 -13.71 -3.85 -3.59
CA ARG A 159 -13.04 -2.61 -3.99
C ARG A 159 -12.24 -2.08 -2.82
N GLY A 160 -10.96 -1.82 -3.07
CA GLY A 160 -10.16 -0.96 -2.23
C GLY A 160 -10.53 0.50 -2.43
N PHE A 161 -10.36 1.30 -1.38
CA PHE A 161 -10.66 2.73 -1.37
C PHE A 161 -9.42 3.61 -1.37
N ASP A 162 -8.25 3.02 -1.12
CA ASP A 162 -6.96 3.71 -1.04
C ASP A 162 -5.86 2.93 -1.77
N LEU A 163 -4.75 3.62 -2.05
CA LEU A 163 -3.50 3.06 -2.57
C LEU A 163 -2.45 3.01 -1.48
N VAL A 164 -1.70 1.92 -1.42
CA VAL A 164 -0.54 1.79 -0.54
C VAL A 164 0.74 1.96 -1.35
N CYS A 165 1.61 2.86 -0.89
CA CYS A 165 2.90 3.09 -1.53
C CYS A 165 3.84 1.91 -1.29
N ARG A 166 4.37 1.32 -2.37
CA ARG A 166 5.37 0.23 -2.29
C ARG A 166 6.70 0.65 -1.66
N SER A 167 7.04 1.95 -1.70
CA SER A 167 8.33 2.46 -1.20
C SER A 167 8.33 2.79 0.29
N CYS A 168 7.24 3.34 0.83
CA CYS A 168 7.19 3.81 2.23
C CYS A 168 5.97 3.32 3.03
N GLY A 169 5.01 2.63 2.40
CA GLY A 169 3.81 2.13 3.07
C GLY A 169 2.72 3.18 3.34
N ALA A 170 2.90 4.43 2.92
CA ALA A 170 1.89 5.47 3.12
C ALA A 170 0.60 5.20 2.31
N ILE A 171 -0.53 5.63 2.87
CA ILE A 171 -1.86 5.54 2.28
C ILE A 171 -2.11 6.78 1.41
N ASN A 172 -2.53 6.59 0.16
CA ASN A 172 -2.76 7.65 -0.82
C ASN A 172 -4.14 7.44 -1.49
N PRO A 173 -4.80 8.50 -2.00
CA PRO A 173 -6.09 8.34 -2.69
C PRO A 173 -5.94 7.61 -4.03
N LEU A 174 -7.02 6.96 -4.51
CA LEU A 174 -7.06 6.07 -5.69
C LEU A 174 -6.50 6.65 -7.01
N ASP A 175 -6.49 7.97 -7.17
CA ASP A 175 -6.03 8.64 -8.39
C ASP A 175 -4.57 9.12 -8.30
N SER A 176 -3.86 8.80 -7.21
CA SER A 176 -2.49 9.25 -7.00
C SER A 176 -1.52 8.45 -7.88
N LYS A 177 -0.66 9.15 -8.61
CA LYS A 177 0.49 8.54 -9.32
C LYS A 177 1.78 8.60 -8.51
N VAL A 178 1.85 9.57 -7.59
CA VAL A 178 3.01 9.87 -6.75
C VAL A 178 2.58 9.88 -5.30
N CYS A 179 3.39 9.29 -4.43
CA CYS A 179 3.15 9.25 -3.00
C CYS A 179 3.34 10.63 -2.38
N LYS A 180 2.38 11.08 -1.58
CA LYS A 180 2.42 12.37 -0.89
C LYS A 180 3.52 12.46 0.18
N GLU A 181 3.88 11.33 0.78
CA GLU A 181 4.83 11.28 1.90
C GLU A 181 6.28 11.17 1.43
N CYS A 182 6.59 10.23 0.50
CA CYS A 182 7.96 9.97 0.08
C CYS A 182 8.31 10.49 -1.33
N GLY A 183 7.34 11.01 -2.08
CA GLY A 183 7.54 11.47 -3.46
C GLY A 183 7.80 10.34 -4.48
N GLY A 184 7.79 9.08 -4.07
CA GLY A 184 7.96 7.93 -4.96
C GLY A 184 6.74 7.68 -5.84
N LYS A 185 6.93 7.12 -7.03
CA LYS A 185 5.81 6.65 -7.88
C LYS A 185 5.08 5.49 -7.18
N ILE A 186 3.75 5.47 -7.22
CA ILE A 186 2.97 4.40 -6.58
C ILE A 186 3.05 3.10 -7.37
N TYR A 187 2.98 3.19 -8.70
CA TYR A 187 3.19 2.09 -9.63
C TYR A 187 3.63 2.64 -11.00
N GLU A 188 4.21 1.78 -11.83
CA GLU A 188 4.51 2.11 -13.23
C GLU A 188 3.47 1.42 -14.14
N PRO A 189 2.77 2.15 -15.03
CA PRO A 189 1.83 1.54 -15.96
C PRO A 189 2.56 0.58 -16.92
N ASN A 190 1.98 -0.59 -17.16
CA ASN A 190 2.50 -1.54 -18.14
C ASN A 190 1.39 -1.95 -19.12
N PRO A 191 1.46 -1.55 -20.42
CA PRO A 191 0.42 -1.83 -21.39
C PRO A 191 0.33 -3.31 -21.78
N ARG A 192 1.32 -4.13 -21.42
CA ARG A 192 1.32 -5.58 -21.69
C ARG A 192 0.57 -6.39 -20.64
N LEU A 193 0.27 -5.79 -19.49
CA LEU A 193 -0.39 -6.45 -18.37
C LEU A 193 -1.82 -5.94 -18.20
N PRO A 194 -2.77 -6.78 -17.74
CA PRO A 194 -4.10 -6.31 -17.39
C PRO A 194 -4.02 -5.31 -16.23
N ALA A 195 -4.67 -4.16 -16.39
CA ALA A 195 -4.75 -3.15 -15.34
C ALA A 195 -5.86 -3.49 -14.34
N CYS A 196 -5.65 -3.13 -13.08
CA CYS A 196 -6.66 -3.18 -12.05
C CYS A 196 -7.80 -2.20 -12.43
N PRO A 197 -9.06 -2.64 -12.47
CA PRO A 197 -10.19 -1.76 -12.79
C PRO A 197 -10.51 -0.72 -11.71
N VAL A 198 -9.91 -0.83 -10.52
CA VAL A 198 -10.14 0.08 -9.38
C VAL A 198 -9.10 1.20 -9.34
N CYS A 199 -7.82 0.88 -9.51
CA CYS A 199 -6.72 1.86 -9.38
C CYS A 199 -5.83 1.99 -10.62
N GLY A 200 -6.06 1.21 -11.68
CA GLY A 200 -5.25 1.23 -12.89
C GLY A 200 -3.84 0.61 -12.77
N ALA A 201 -3.45 0.11 -11.60
CA ALA A 201 -2.16 -0.54 -11.41
C ALA A 201 -2.06 -1.86 -12.21
N PRO A 202 -0.88 -2.20 -12.78
CA PRO A 202 -0.71 -3.45 -13.50
C PRO A 202 -0.85 -4.66 -12.55
N LEU A 203 -1.62 -5.67 -12.96
CA LEU A 203 -1.76 -6.92 -12.25
C LEU A 203 -0.64 -7.88 -12.70
N GLU A 204 0.43 -7.93 -11.92
CA GLU A 204 1.58 -8.82 -12.15
C GLU A 204 1.17 -10.28 -11.87
N GLY A 205 1.68 -11.22 -12.69
CA GLY A 205 1.25 -12.62 -12.68
C GLY A 205 1.51 -13.39 -11.38
N GLU A 206 2.43 -12.90 -10.54
CA GLU A 206 2.78 -13.47 -9.24
C GLU A 206 1.66 -13.36 -8.21
N GLN A 207 0.62 -12.55 -8.48
CA GLN A 207 -0.50 -12.27 -7.56
C GLN A 207 -1.74 -13.13 -7.85
N ARG A 208 -1.59 -14.17 -8.68
CA ARG A 208 -2.69 -15.05 -9.12
C ARG A 208 -2.75 -16.32 -8.27
N VAL A 209 -3.84 -16.49 -7.52
CA VAL A 209 -4.16 -17.75 -6.82
C VAL A 209 -5.41 -18.34 -7.51
N GLY A 210 -5.18 -19.18 -8.51
CA GLY A 210 -6.25 -19.71 -9.36
C GLY A 210 -6.93 -18.62 -10.19
N GLU A 211 -8.24 -18.47 -10.06
CA GLU A 211 -9.04 -17.42 -10.73
C GLU A 211 -9.06 -16.09 -9.97
N ARG A 212 -8.62 -16.08 -8.71
CA ARG A 212 -8.61 -14.89 -7.85
C ARG A 212 -7.27 -14.18 -7.92
N VAL A 213 -7.34 -12.85 -8.02
CA VAL A 213 -6.18 -11.97 -8.08
C VAL A 213 -6.41 -10.81 -7.13
N VAL A 214 -5.41 -10.51 -6.31
CA VAL A 214 -5.44 -9.36 -5.40
C VAL A 214 -4.51 -8.30 -5.94
N CYS A 215 -5.01 -7.09 -6.15
CA CYS A 215 -4.16 -5.97 -6.53
C CYS A 215 -3.26 -5.58 -5.35
N THR A 216 -1.94 -5.59 -5.51
CA THR A 216 -0.99 -5.22 -4.43
C THR A 216 -0.91 -3.72 -4.13
N VAL A 217 -1.57 -2.88 -4.92
CA VAL A 217 -1.57 -1.42 -4.73
C VAL A 217 -2.80 -0.97 -3.96
N CYS A 218 -4.00 -1.38 -4.38
CA CYS A 218 -5.26 -0.99 -3.75
C CYS A 218 -5.93 -2.11 -2.96
N PHE A 219 -5.36 -3.32 -2.91
CA PHE A 219 -5.91 -4.48 -2.21
C PHE A 219 -7.33 -4.89 -2.66
N SER A 220 -7.71 -4.53 -3.89
CA SER A 220 -8.97 -5.00 -4.48
C SER A 220 -8.87 -6.47 -4.88
N GLU A 221 -9.89 -7.26 -4.54
CA GLU A 221 -10.02 -8.65 -4.98
C GLU A 221 -10.76 -8.74 -6.32
N LEU A 222 -10.17 -9.47 -7.25
CA LEU A 222 -10.60 -9.57 -8.64
C LEU A 222 -10.71 -11.03 -9.05
N LEU A 223 -11.70 -11.35 -9.88
CA LEU A 223 -11.80 -12.61 -10.62
C LEU A 223 -11.43 -12.37 -12.07
N ILE A 224 -10.46 -13.15 -12.57
CA ILE A 224 -10.05 -13.09 -13.96
C ILE A 224 -10.56 -14.37 -14.64
N SER A 225 -11.66 -14.25 -15.39
CA SER A 225 -12.14 -15.35 -16.24
C SER A 225 -11.33 -15.41 -17.52
N ARG A 226 -10.89 -16.62 -17.90
CA ARG A 226 -10.11 -16.91 -19.12
C ARG A 226 -11.01 -17.10 -20.34
#